data_AF-A0A419G209-F1
#
_entry.id   AF-A0A419G209-F1
#
_cell.length_a   1.000
_cell.length_b   1.000
_cell.length_c   1.000
_cell.angle_alpha   90.00
_cell.angle_beta   90.00
_cell.angle_gamma   90.00
#
_symmetry.space_group_name_H-M   'P 1'
#
loop_
_entity.id
_entity.type
_entity.pdbx_description
1 polymer ?
#
loop_
_entity_poly.entity_id
_entity_poly.type
_entity_poly.pdbx_seq_one_letter_code
_entity_poly.pdbx_strand_id
1 'polypeptide(L)' 'MRYGKSTPATTVHHVYPLEQRPELSMVNWNLISLCCKCHDSMHDRSNNELTELGKAWLSRVSPQNTAEVQSCGRHRGI' A
#
# COMPACT_ATOMS: atom_id res chain seq x y z
N MET A 1 -11.03 -18.01 13.28
CA MET A 1 -9.94 -17.35 12.52
C MET A 1 -10.04 -17.81 11.07
N ARG A 2 -10.20 -16.90 10.11
CA ARG A 2 -10.23 -17.28 8.69
C ARG A 2 -8.76 -17.35 8.24
N TYR A 3 -8.23 -18.55 8.04
CA TYR A 3 -6.82 -18.74 7.67
C TYR A 3 -6.54 -18.09 6.31
N GLY A 4 -5.91 -16.91 6.33
CA GLY A 4 -5.15 -16.39 5.20
C GLY A 4 -3.70 -16.83 5.38
N LYS A 5 -3.04 -17.27 4.30
CA LYS A 5 -1.59 -17.49 4.34
C LYS A 5 -0.93 -16.12 4.52
N SER A 6 -0.40 -15.83 5.71
CA SER A 6 0.42 -14.64 5.94
C SER A 6 1.83 -14.89 5.42
N THR A 7 2.38 -13.94 4.67
CA THR A 7 3.77 -13.94 4.24
C THR A 7 4.47 -12.68 4.75
N PRO A 8 5.77 -12.74 5.09
CA PRO A 8 6.50 -11.55 5.50
C PRO A 8 6.50 -10.50 4.38
N ALA A 9 6.30 -9.25 4.77
CA ALA A 9 6.57 -8.12 3.90
C ALA A 9 8.08 -7.84 3.90
N THR A 10 8.67 -7.77 2.72
CA THR A 10 10.12 -7.64 2.53
C THR A 10 10.49 -6.45 1.66
N THR A 11 9.52 -5.85 0.98
CA THR A 11 9.70 -4.75 0.04
C THR A 11 8.62 -3.70 0.25
N VAL A 12 8.98 -2.43 0.11
CA VAL A 12 8.02 -1.32 0.06
C VAL A 12 7.68 -1.04 -1.40
N HIS A 13 6.39 -0.99 -1.71
CA HIS A 13 5.84 -0.65 -3.01
C HIS A 13 5.31 0.78 -3.01
N HIS A 14 5.57 1.52 -4.09
CA HIS A 14 4.98 2.83 -4.34
C HIS A 14 3.71 2.66 -5.17
N VAL A 15 2.56 2.97 -4.60
CA VAL A 15 1.25 2.78 -5.24
C VAL A 15 1.13 3.66 -6.48
N TYR A 16 1.52 4.93 -6.36
CA TYR A 16 1.85 5.80 -7.47
C TYR A 16 3.34 5.64 -7.78
N PRO A 17 3.70 5.17 -8.98
CA PRO A 17 5.09 4.96 -9.37
C PRO A 17 5.93 6.22 -9.24
N LEU A 18 7.16 6.06 -8.73
CA LEU A 18 8.08 7.16 -8.49
C LEU A 18 8.38 7.97 -9.77
N GLU A 19 8.45 7.30 -10.92
CA GLU A 19 8.70 7.92 -12.23
C GLU A 19 7.58 8.89 -12.64
N GLN A 20 6.35 8.64 -12.20
CA GLN A 20 5.19 9.46 -12.54
C GLN A 20 4.93 10.55 -11.50
N ARG A 21 5.16 10.26 -10.22
CA ARG A 21 4.85 11.14 -9.09
C ARG A 21 5.99 11.17 -8.06
N PRO A 22 7.17 11.74 -8.41
CA PRO A 22 8.34 11.76 -7.53
C PRO A 22 8.08 12.50 -6.21
N GLU A 23 7.15 13.46 -6.20
CA GLU A 23 6.73 14.19 -5.02
C GLU A 23 6.01 13.32 -3.97
N LEU A 24 5.54 12.14 -4.35
CA LEU A 24 4.87 11.18 -3.45
C LEU A 24 5.80 10.09 -2.91
N SER A 25 7.10 10.17 -3.19
CA SER A 25 8.11 9.15 -2.85
C SER A 25 8.13 8.71 -1.39
N MET A 26 7.94 9.65 -0.45
CA MET A 26 7.99 9.38 1.00
C MET A 26 6.64 9.58 1.68
N VAL A 27 5.56 9.61 0.91
CA VAL A 27 4.23 9.88 1.43
C VAL A 27 3.62 8.59 1.96
N ASN A 28 3.29 8.54 3.25
CA ASN A 28 2.85 7.31 3.92
C ASN A 28 1.69 6.59 3.23
N TRP A 29 0.67 7.31 2.75
CA TRP A 29 -0.46 6.69 2.04
C TRP A 29 -0.07 6.13 0.67
N ASN A 30 1.07 6.56 0.11
CA ASN A 30 1.60 6.06 -1.16
C ASN A 30 2.48 4.81 -0.99
N LEU A 31 2.81 4.40 0.24
CA LEU A 31 3.72 3.30 0.53
C LEU A 31 2.98 2.08 1.09
N ILE A 32 3.23 0.90 0.52
CA ILE A 32 2.68 -0.38 0.99
C ILE A 32 3.79 -1.40 1.19
N SER A 33 3.89 -1.99 2.37
CA SER A 33 4.80 -3.11 2.63
C SER A 33 4.21 -4.42 2.09
N LEU A 34 4.91 -5.04 1.14
CA LEU A 34 4.51 -6.25 0.44
C LEU A 34 5.62 -7.31 0.45
N CYS A 35 5.23 -8.57 0.26
CA CYS A 35 6.18 -9.63 -0.06
C CYS A 35 6.72 -9.44 -1.49
N CYS A 36 7.91 -9.96 -1.84
CA CYS A 36 8.46 -9.79 -3.20
C CYS A 36 7.49 -10.23 -4.31
N LYS A 37 6.89 -11.42 -4.20
CA LYS A 37 5.91 -11.91 -5.18
C LYS A 37 4.67 -11.00 -5.28
N CYS A 38 4.26 -10.44 -4.14
CA CYS A 38 3.12 -9.55 -4.03
C CYS A 38 3.42 -8.22 -4.73
N HIS A 39 4.62 -7.66 -4.50
CA HIS A 39 5.14 -6.49 -5.19
C HIS A 39 5.19 -6.72 -6.71
N ASP A 40 5.77 -7.83 -7.16
CA ASP A 40 5.88 -8.13 -8.59
C ASP A 40 4.53 -8.26 -9.29
N SER A 41 3.48 -8.66 -8.57
CA SER A 41 2.13 -8.76 -9.14
C SER A 41 1.48 -7.40 -9.40
N MET A 42 2.04 -6.32 -8.83
CA MET A 42 1.55 -4.95 -9.03
C MET A 42 2.04 -4.36 -10.36
N HIS A 43 3.10 -4.91 -10.95
CA HIS A 43 3.71 -4.44 -12.19
C HIS A 43 3.70 -5.51 -13.28
N ASP A 44 3.44 -5.12 -14.52
CA ASP A 44 3.63 -5.99 -15.66
C ASP A 44 5.13 -6.19 -15.91
N ARG A 45 5.55 -7.44 -16.14
CA ARG A 45 6.98 -7.78 -16.28
C ARG A 45 7.60 -7.28 -17.58
N SER A 46 6.78 -6.94 -18.56
CA SER A 46 7.24 -6.59 -19.91
C SER A 46 7.54 -5.11 -20.03
N ASN A 47 6.75 -4.25 -19.38
CA ASN A 47 6.84 -2.80 -19.51
C ASN A 47 6.88 -2.05 -18.17
N ASN A 48 6.84 -2.77 -17.04
CA ASN A 48 6.86 -2.22 -15.69
C ASN A 48 5.65 -1.33 -15.32
N GLU A 49 4.61 -1.30 -16.16
CA GLU A 49 3.37 -0.57 -15.89
C GLU A 49 2.55 -1.25 -14.81
N LEU A 50 1.66 -0.49 -14.14
CA LEU A 50 0.76 -1.06 -13.14
C LEU A 50 -0.22 -2.06 -13.76
N THR A 51 -0.30 -3.25 -13.17
CA THR A 51 -1.37 -4.20 -13.48
C THR A 51 -2.72 -3.71 -12.98
N GLU A 52 -3.80 -4.39 -13.35
CA GLU A 52 -5.14 -4.10 -12.81
C GLU A 52 -5.18 -4.15 -11.27
N LEU A 53 -4.35 -5.02 -10.65
CA LEU A 53 -4.19 -5.04 -9.20
C LEU A 53 -3.54 -3.76 -8.68
N GLY A 54 -2.47 -3.29 -9.32
CA GLY A 54 -1.82 -2.02 -8.99
C GLY A 54 -2.77 -0.82 -9.13
N LYS A 55 -3.53 -0.78 -10.23
CA LYS A 55 -4.56 0.25 -10.46
C LYS A 55 -5.67 0.22 -9.42
N ALA A 56 -6.10 -0.97 -8.98
CA ALA A 56 -7.09 -1.07 -7.92
C ALA A 56 -6.60 -0.47 -6.59
N TRP A 57 -5.29 -0.47 -6.34
CA TRP A 57 -4.70 0.18 -5.16
C TRP A 57 -4.66 1.70 -5.28
N LEU A 58 -4.52 2.27 -6.48
CA LEU A 58 -4.64 3.71 -6.70
C LEU A 58 -5.99 4.24 -6.17
N SER A 59 -7.08 3.52 -6.41
CA SER A 59 -8.41 3.89 -5.92
C SER A 59 -8.61 3.67 -4.42
N ARG A 60 -7.74 2.89 -3.76
CA ARG A 60 -7.82 2.59 -2.32
C ARG A 60 -7.02 3.57 -1.48
N VAL A 61 -5.92 4.08 -2.02
CA VAL A 61 -5.09 5.04 -1.29
C VAL A 61 -5.54 6.46 -1.60
N SER A 62 -5.66 7.28 -0.56
CA SER A 62 -6.04 8.69 -0.68
C SER A 62 -5.38 9.46 0.45
N PRO A 63 -4.98 10.73 0.24
CA PRO A 63 -4.55 11.61 1.33
C PRO A 63 -5.53 11.66 2.49
N GLN A 64 -6.82 11.47 2.20
CA GLN A 64 -7.91 11.51 3.18
C GLN A 64 -7.95 10.24 4.05
N ASN A 65 -7.48 9.10 3.53
CA ASN A 65 -7.47 7.83 4.27
C ASN A 65 -6.38 7.78 5.36
N THR A 66 -5.39 8.68 5.33
CA THR A 66 -4.37 8.77 6.38
C THR A 66 -4.76 9.61 7.59
N ALA A 67 -5.84 10.39 7.52
CA ALA A 67 -6.23 11.28 8.60
C ALA A 67 -6.94 10.59 9.79
N GLU A 68 -7.37 9.32 9.64
CA GLU A 68 -8.22 8.66 10.65
C GLU A 68 -7.52 7.57 11.49
N VAL A 69 -6.19 7.44 11.39
CA VAL A 69 -5.43 6.54 12.28
C VAL A 69 -5.05 7.21 13.61
N GLN A 70 -6.02 7.78 14.33
CA GLN A 70 -5.83 8.21 15.73
C GLN A 70 -7.16 8.41 16.49
N SER A 71 -7.84 7.30 16.84
CA SER A 71 -8.62 7.22 18.09
C SER A 71 -8.88 5.75 18.49
N CYS A 72 -7.83 4.93 18.61
CA CYS A 72 -7.89 3.76 19.47
C CYS A 72 -7.05 4.06 20.72
N GLY A 73 -7.68 4.64 21.73
CA GLY A 73 -6.97 5.06 22.94
C GLY A 73 -7.74 6.06 23.80
N ARG A 74 -8.96 5.72 24.22
CA ARG A 74 -9.51 6.32 25.44
C ARG A 74 -10.23 5.23 26.23
N HIS A 75 -9.50 4.67 27.19
CA HIS A 75 -10.05 3.91 28.31
C HIS A 75 -11.25 4.69 28.86
N ARG A 76 -12.46 4.12 28.75
CA ARG A 76 -13.57 4.51 29.62
C ARG A 76 -13.42 3.73 30.90
N GLY A 77 -13.26 4.47 31.99
CA GLY A 77 -12.99 3.95 33.31
C GLY A 77 -14.13 3.13 33.92
N ILE A 78 -13.73 2.38 34.95
CA ILE A 78 -14.45 2.27 36.21
C ILE A 78 -13.48 2.72 37.31
#